data_AF-A0A821R152-F1
#
_entry.id   AF-A0A821R152-F1
#
_cell.length_a   1.000
_cell.length_b   1.000
_cell.length_c   1.000
_cell.angle_alpha   90.00
_cell.angle_beta   90.00
_cell.angle_gamma   90.00
#
_symmetry.space_group_name_H-M   'P 1'
#
loop_
_entity.id
_entity.type
_entity.pdbx_description
1 polymer ?
#
loop_
_entity_poly.entity_id
_entity_poly.type
_entity_poly.pdbx_seq_one_letter_code
_entity_poly.pdbx_strand_id
1 'polypeptide(L)'
;MWFEERFLGIKEYLYPFEAWYPFDKIKFYAPAYIWESCMTAVVVSLYVMTNMLHATYIIFTCMELRILGNCLEELISEKDVDNIKKGVEINGIYKRSVTKIKMIISRHDILAKQIGALDTILGDTMIINYSLGAVFISLTAFTSTVVGNFYKRVRYSYMCLSLIVECFSQCFMGQIISDHSQNLTNSIYSSNWPYASPETKTIMLLFMMRTQKPFELTAKGYIVMNMDTFRRICRTSYQLFNLLRTIYA
;
A
#
# COMPACT_ATOMS: atom_id res chain seq x y z
N MET A 1 34.58 14.47 -4.73
CA MET A 1 34.48 14.66 -3.27
C MET A 1 35.32 13.55 -2.64
N TRP A 2 36.54 13.87 -2.20
CA TRP A 2 37.47 12.94 -1.56
C TRP A 2 37.49 13.22 -0.05
N PHE A 3 37.69 12.20 0.77
CA PHE A 3 38.03 12.39 2.17
C PHE A 3 39.36 11.70 2.44
N GLU A 4 40.24 12.39 3.15
CA GLU A 4 41.55 11.89 3.52
C GLU A 4 41.44 11.23 4.88
N GLU A 5 41.65 9.91 4.96
CA GLU A 5 41.76 9.26 6.27
C GLU A 5 43.03 9.77 6.95
N ARG A 6 42.83 10.57 8.01
CA ARG A 6 43.89 11.29 8.74
C ARG A 6 44.99 10.40 9.33
N PHE A 7 44.81 9.09 9.33
CA PHE A 7 45.75 8.12 9.94
C PHE A 7 46.62 7.34 8.94
N LEU A 8 46.24 7.22 7.66
CA LEU A 8 46.97 6.39 6.70
C LEU A 8 47.48 7.14 5.45
N GLY A 9 47.05 8.38 5.21
CA GLY A 9 47.47 9.14 4.01
C GLY A 9 47.00 8.51 2.69
N ILE A 10 46.14 7.50 2.76
CA ILE A 10 45.53 6.84 1.60
C ILE A 10 44.28 7.63 1.23
N LYS A 11 44.21 8.10 -0.03
CA LYS A 11 43.02 8.77 -0.56
C LYS A 11 41.93 7.73 -0.84
N GLU A 12 40.96 7.61 0.06
CA GLU A 12 39.77 6.81 -0.21
C GLU A 12 38.78 7.60 -1.07
N TYR A 13 38.45 7.02 -2.22
CA TYR A 13 37.45 7.55 -3.12
C TYR A 13 36.06 7.08 -2.68
N LEU A 14 35.16 8.03 -2.39
CA LEU A 14 33.79 7.75 -1.97
C LEU A 14 32.92 7.39 -3.18
N TYR A 15 32.62 6.10 -3.34
CA TYR A 15 31.70 5.63 -4.37
C TYR A 15 30.25 5.56 -3.85
N PRO A 16 29.26 5.85 -4.71
CA PRO A 16 27.87 5.52 -4.46
C PRO A 16 27.70 4.04 -4.12
N PHE A 17 28.37 3.12 -4.81
CA PHE A 17 28.31 1.68 -4.51
C PHE A 17 29.70 1.03 -4.59
N GLU A 18 29.98 0.12 -3.65
CA GLU A 18 31.18 -0.72 -3.71
C GLU A 18 30.94 -1.88 -4.68
N ALA A 19 31.17 -1.65 -5.99
CA ALA A 19 31.04 -2.67 -7.03
C ALA A 19 32.40 -3.00 -7.70
N TRP A 20 32.56 -4.22 -8.22
CA TRP A 20 33.75 -4.59 -9.01
C TRP A 20 33.61 -4.10 -10.46
N TYR A 21 34.71 -3.60 -11.04
CA TYR A 21 34.75 -3.15 -12.43
C TYR A 21 35.97 -3.72 -13.17
N PRO A 22 35.86 -4.01 -14.48
CA PRO A 22 36.96 -4.54 -15.28
C PRO A 22 38.03 -3.50 -15.67
N PHE A 23 37.95 -2.26 -15.17
CA PHE A 23 38.88 -1.17 -15.48
C PHE A 23 39.41 -0.46 -14.22
N ASP A 24 40.56 0.22 -14.34
CA ASP A 24 41.20 1.00 -13.27
C ASP A 24 40.29 2.15 -12.78
N LYS A 25 39.57 1.92 -11.67
CA LYS A 25 38.64 2.90 -11.06
C LYS A 25 39.29 4.23 -10.70
N ILE A 26 40.55 4.22 -10.26
CA ILE A 26 41.24 5.42 -9.78
C ILE A 26 41.52 6.39 -10.94
N LYS A 27 41.83 5.86 -12.14
CA LYS A 27 42.07 6.67 -13.35
C LYS A 27 40.79 7.21 -13.96
N PHE A 28 39.72 6.41 -13.97
CA PHE A 28 38.42 6.76 -14.56
C PHE A 28 37.36 7.13 -13.51
N TYR A 29 37.78 7.72 -12.39
CA TYR A 29 36.90 8.00 -11.26
C TYR A 29 35.71 8.89 -11.63
N ALA A 30 35.97 10.03 -12.28
CA ALA A 30 34.92 10.99 -12.64
C ALA A 30 33.85 10.41 -13.59
N PRO A 31 34.19 9.78 -14.73
CA PRO A 31 33.19 9.19 -15.60
C PRO A 31 32.46 8.01 -14.95
N ALA A 32 33.15 7.16 -14.18
CA ALA A 32 32.51 6.06 -13.44
C ALA A 32 31.52 6.58 -12.38
N TYR A 33 31.89 7.62 -11.64
CA TYR A 33 31.03 8.24 -10.63
C TYR A 33 29.79 8.90 -11.25
N ILE A 34 29.95 9.62 -12.38
CA ILE A 34 28.84 10.24 -13.10
C ILE A 34 27.89 9.16 -13.64
N TRP A 35 28.45 8.09 -14.23
CA TRP A 35 27.68 6.96 -14.72
C TRP A 35 26.89 6.28 -13.61
N GLU A 36 27.53 5.93 -12.48
CA GLU A 36 26.87 5.33 -11.31
C GLU A 36 25.77 6.24 -10.76
N SER A 37 26.04 7.53 -10.63
CA SER A 37 25.05 8.51 -10.14
C SER A 37 23.87 8.64 -11.09
N CYS A 38 24.12 8.63 -12.41
CA CYS A 38 23.06 8.68 -13.42
C CYS A 38 22.20 7.41 -13.39
N MET A 39 22.82 6.24 -13.37
CA MET A 39 22.10 4.97 -13.30
C MET A 39 21.25 4.84 -12.03
N THR A 40 21.79 5.27 -10.90
CA THR A 40 21.06 5.20 -9.62
C THR A 40 19.91 6.19 -9.57
N ALA A 41 20.08 7.40 -10.13
CA ALA A 41 18.98 8.34 -10.30
C ALA A 41 17.86 7.77 -11.19
N VAL A 42 18.22 7.09 -12.30
CA VAL A 42 17.23 6.43 -13.18
C VAL A 42 16.48 5.34 -12.41
N VAL A 43 17.18 4.44 -11.71
CA VAL A 43 16.53 3.36 -10.93
C VAL A 43 15.59 3.92 -9.86
N VAL A 44 16.04 4.92 -9.10
CA VAL A 44 15.21 5.57 -8.07
C VAL A 44 14.00 6.25 -8.70
N SER A 45 14.16 6.92 -9.84
CA SER A 45 13.04 7.57 -10.52
C SER A 45 11.97 6.58 -11.00
N LEU A 46 12.37 5.45 -11.59
CA LEU A 46 11.46 4.39 -12.02
C LEU A 46 10.72 3.77 -10.85
N TYR A 47 11.44 3.54 -9.74
CA TYR A 47 10.88 3.00 -8.51
C TYR A 47 9.84 3.96 -7.90
N VAL A 48 10.17 5.25 -7.80
CA VAL A 48 9.24 6.29 -7.31
C VAL A 48 8.01 6.40 -8.21
N MET A 49 8.19 6.39 -9.54
CA MET A 49 7.06 6.43 -10.49
C MET A 49 6.14 5.22 -10.30
N THR A 50 6.70 4.02 -10.15
CA THR A 50 5.92 2.79 -9.93
C THR A 50 5.11 2.87 -8.63
N ASN A 51 5.74 3.31 -7.53
CA ASN A 51 5.04 3.51 -6.26
C ASN A 51 3.93 4.57 -6.35
N MET A 52 4.16 5.66 -7.06
CA MET A 52 3.14 6.70 -7.26
C MET A 52 1.95 6.17 -8.09
N LEU A 53 2.21 5.35 -9.11
CA LEU A 53 1.16 4.70 -9.88
C LEU A 53 0.34 3.73 -9.02
N HIS A 54 0.99 2.94 -8.16
CA HIS A 54 0.27 2.06 -7.23
C HIS A 54 -0.56 2.86 -6.21
N ALA A 55 0.02 3.89 -5.60
CA ALA A 55 -0.67 4.76 -4.65
C ALA A 55 -1.91 5.41 -5.27
N THR A 56 -1.79 5.96 -6.48
CA THR A 56 -2.89 6.61 -7.19
C THR A 56 -3.98 5.63 -7.58
N TYR A 57 -3.63 4.42 -8.04
CA TYR A 57 -4.60 3.37 -8.34
C TYR A 57 -5.40 2.93 -7.12
N ILE A 58 -4.72 2.76 -5.98
CA ILE A 58 -5.37 2.40 -4.70
C ILE A 58 -6.29 3.53 -4.24
N ILE A 59 -5.82 4.77 -4.24
CA ILE A 59 -6.65 5.93 -3.87
C ILE A 59 -7.88 6.05 -4.78
N PHE A 60 -7.70 5.86 -6.08
CA PHE A 60 -8.80 5.88 -7.04
C PHE A 60 -9.85 4.81 -6.72
N THR A 61 -9.42 3.60 -6.41
CA THR A 61 -10.29 2.49 -6.00
C THR A 61 -11.06 2.83 -4.72
N CYS A 62 -10.37 3.39 -3.72
CA CYS A 62 -10.99 3.85 -2.47
C CYS A 62 -12.02 4.96 -2.69
N MET A 63 -11.75 5.88 -3.61
CA MET A 63 -12.69 6.92 -4.01
C MET A 63 -13.91 6.34 -4.69
N GLU A 64 -13.76 5.34 -5.57
CA GLU A 64 -14.88 4.66 -6.20
C GLU A 64 -15.75 3.95 -5.14
N LEU A 65 -15.15 3.24 -4.19
CA LEU A 65 -15.86 2.63 -3.06
C LEU A 65 -16.66 3.67 -2.25
N ARG A 66 -16.06 4.83 -1.99
CA ARG A 66 -16.75 5.93 -1.29
C ARG A 66 -17.92 6.49 -2.09
N ILE A 67 -17.77 6.65 -3.40
CA ILE A 67 -18.85 7.10 -4.28
C ILE A 67 -19.99 6.07 -4.29
N LEU A 68 -19.68 4.78 -4.35
CA LEU A 68 -20.68 3.71 -4.23
C LEU A 68 -21.42 3.79 -2.89
N GLY A 69 -20.69 4.01 -1.78
CA GLY A 69 -21.27 4.22 -0.45
C GLY A 69 -22.26 5.37 -0.43
N ASN A 70 -21.87 6.55 -0.92
CA ASN A 70 -22.76 7.72 -1.00
C ASN A 70 -23.98 7.44 -1.90
N CYS A 71 -23.81 6.73 -3.02
CA CYS A 71 -24.92 6.35 -3.90
C CYS A 71 -25.92 5.38 -3.24
N LEU A 72 -25.44 4.55 -2.30
CA LEU A 72 -26.29 3.64 -1.51
C LEU A 72 -27.07 4.40 -0.45
N GLU A 73 -26.43 5.35 0.24
CA GLU A 73 -27.09 6.22 1.20
C GLU A 73 -28.20 7.05 0.54
N GLU A 74 -27.92 7.60 -0.65
CA GLU A 74 -28.88 8.36 -1.46
C GLU A 74 -29.78 7.48 -2.35
N LEU A 75 -29.80 6.15 -2.16
CA LEU A 75 -30.66 5.26 -2.96
C LEU A 75 -32.14 5.60 -2.80
N ILE A 76 -32.53 5.99 -1.57
CA ILE A 76 -33.85 6.48 -1.19
C ILE A 76 -33.66 7.80 -0.47
N SER A 77 -33.92 8.90 -1.17
CA SER A 77 -33.81 10.25 -0.61
C SER A 77 -34.90 10.49 0.42
N GLU A 78 -34.69 11.42 1.35
CA GLU A 78 -35.73 11.83 2.32
C GLU A 78 -37.02 12.27 1.63
N LYS A 79 -36.90 12.94 0.48
CA LYS A 79 -38.04 13.32 -0.36
C LYS A 79 -38.80 12.10 -0.90
N ASP A 80 -38.09 11.04 -1.26
CA ASP A 80 -38.68 9.79 -1.73
C ASP A 80 -39.42 9.09 -0.59
N VAL A 81 -38.90 9.14 0.64
CA VAL A 81 -39.58 8.62 1.85
C VAL A 81 -40.91 9.35 2.08
N ASP A 82 -40.93 10.67 1.96
CA ASP A 82 -42.15 11.46 2.12
C ASP A 82 -43.19 11.16 1.04
N ASN A 83 -42.75 11.00 -0.21
CA ASN A 83 -43.64 10.62 -1.32
C ASN A 83 -44.22 9.23 -1.13
N ILE A 84 -43.42 8.26 -0.64
CA ILE A 84 -43.89 6.91 -0.30
C ILE A 84 -44.94 6.97 0.82
N LYS A 85 -44.71 7.75 1.88
CA LYS A 85 -45.68 7.94 2.98
C LYS A 85 -46.99 8.58 2.51
N LYS A 86 -46.92 9.49 1.53
CA LYS A 86 -48.08 10.17 0.93
C LYS A 86 -48.78 9.36 -0.17
N GLY A 87 -48.23 8.21 -0.58
CA GLY A 87 -48.80 7.38 -1.65
C GLY A 87 -48.57 7.91 -3.07
N VAL A 88 -47.63 8.84 -3.26
CA VAL A 88 -47.41 9.55 -4.54
C VAL A 88 -46.26 8.89 -5.30
N GLU A 89 -46.48 8.57 -6.58
CA GLU A 89 -45.47 8.07 -7.53
C GLU A 89 -44.64 6.85 -7.07
N ILE A 90 -45.20 6.00 -6.21
CA ILE A 90 -44.52 4.85 -5.60
C ILE A 90 -43.83 3.94 -6.64
N ASN A 91 -44.54 3.61 -7.72
CA ASN A 91 -44.01 2.71 -8.77
C ASN A 91 -42.80 3.30 -9.50
N GLY A 92 -42.75 4.61 -9.69
CA GLY A 92 -41.62 5.29 -10.33
C GLY A 92 -40.37 5.25 -9.44
N ILE A 93 -40.55 5.53 -8.14
CA ILE A 93 -39.49 5.50 -7.13
C ILE A 93 -38.92 4.08 -7.03
N TYR A 94 -39.77 3.05 -6.88
CA TYR A 94 -39.32 1.67 -6.77
C TYR A 94 -38.57 1.18 -8.01
N LYS A 95 -39.07 1.47 -9.22
CA LYS A 95 -38.37 1.10 -10.45
C LYS A 95 -36.99 1.77 -10.56
N ARG A 96 -36.88 3.03 -10.12
CA ARG A 96 -35.62 3.77 -10.06
C ARG A 96 -34.65 3.17 -9.05
N SER A 97 -35.10 2.87 -7.83
CA SER A 97 -34.26 2.26 -6.78
C SER A 97 -33.73 0.89 -7.20
N VAL A 98 -34.56 0.04 -7.83
CA VAL A 98 -34.14 -1.27 -8.35
C VAL A 98 -33.08 -1.11 -9.46
N THR A 99 -33.23 -0.13 -10.35
CA THR A 99 -32.26 0.12 -11.42
C THR A 99 -30.93 0.62 -10.86
N LYS A 100 -30.97 1.56 -9.92
CA LYS A 100 -29.78 2.11 -9.25
C LYS A 100 -29.01 1.02 -8.49
N ILE A 101 -29.69 0.19 -7.69
CA ILE A 101 -29.01 -0.85 -6.91
C ILE A 101 -28.36 -1.91 -7.80
N LYS A 102 -29.00 -2.29 -8.92
CA LYS A 102 -28.41 -3.20 -9.91
C LYS A 102 -27.14 -2.61 -10.52
N MET A 103 -27.13 -1.31 -10.82
CA MET A 103 -25.94 -0.61 -11.31
C MET A 103 -24.82 -0.57 -10.26
N ILE A 104 -25.15 -0.30 -9.00
CA ILE A 104 -24.17 -0.28 -7.89
C ILE A 104 -23.54 -1.66 -7.71
N ILE A 105 -24.35 -2.73 -7.72
CA ILE A 105 -23.85 -4.11 -7.60
C ILE A 105 -22.93 -4.46 -8.77
N SER A 106 -23.29 -4.07 -10.00
CA SER A 106 -22.44 -4.29 -11.17
C SER A 106 -21.11 -3.56 -11.05
N ARG A 107 -21.09 -2.34 -10.51
CA ARG A 107 -19.86 -1.58 -10.27
C ARG A 107 -19.00 -2.21 -9.16
N HIS A 108 -19.64 -2.64 -8.07
CA HIS A 108 -18.96 -3.35 -6.99
C HIS A 108 -18.32 -4.65 -7.47
N ASP A 109 -18.96 -5.42 -8.36
CA ASP A 109 -18.37 -6.63 -8.95
C ASP A 109 -17.15 -6.32 -9.82
N ILE A 110 -17.19 -5.22 -10.58
CA ILE A 110 -16.03 -4.75 -11.37
C ILE A 110 -14.87 -4.37 -10.42
N LEU A 111 -15.16 -3.64 -9.35
CA LEU A 111 -14.17 -3.27 -8.33
C LEU A 111 -13.55 -4.50 -7.66
N ALA A 112 -14.38 -5.50 -7.31
CA ALA A 112 -13.90 -6.75 -6.74
C ALA A 112 -12.93 -7.48 -7.68
N LYS A 113 -13.24 -7.51 -8.99
CA LYS A 113 -12.35 -8.08 -10.01
C LYS A 113 -11.05 -7.30 -10.17
N GLN A 114 -11.12 -5.97 -10.15
CA GLN A 114 -9.95 -5.09 -10.22
C GLN A 114 -9.01 -5.28 -9.03
N ILE A 115 -9.56 -5.32 -7.81
CA ILE A 115 -8.79 -5.57 -6.59
C ILE A 115 -8.20 -6.98 -6.61
N GLY A 116 -8.95 -7.98 -7.09
CA GLY A 116 -8.43 -9.34 -7.27
C GLY A 116 -7.26 -9.41 -8.25
N ALA A 117 -7.35 -8.72 -9.39
CA ALA A 117 -6.24 -8.62 -10.35
C ALA A 117 -5.04 -7.90 -9.73
N LEU A 118 -5.26 -6.82 -8.98
CA LEU A 118 -4.21 -6.10 -8.27
C LEU A 118 -3.51 -7.01 -7.24
N ASP A 119 -4.27 -7.80 -6.48
CA ASP A 119 -3.73 -8.75 -5.50
C ASP A 119 -2.86 -9.83 -6.17
N THR A 120 -3.24 -10.31 -7.36
CA THR A 120 -2.42 -11.29 -8.09
C THR A 120 -1.09 -10.73 -8.59
N ILE A 121 -1.07 -9.46 -9.03
CA ILE A 121 0.13 -8.79 -9.55
C ILE A 121 1.05 -8.38 -8.40
N LEU A 122 0.48 -7.77 -7.36
CA LEU A 122 1.26 -7.30 -6.20
C LEU A 122 1.68 -8.45 -5.29
N GLY A 123 0.92 -9.54 -5.22
CA GLY A 123 1.12 -10.60 -4.24
C GLY A 123 2.49 -11.25 -4.30
N ASP A 124 3.01 -11.54 -5.49
CA ASP A 124 4.35 -12.13 -5.64
C ASP A 124 5.44 -11.17 -5.13
N THR A 125 5.34 -9.90 -5.51
CA THR A 125 6.27 -8.85 -5.09
C THR A 125 6.21 -8.62 -3.58
N MET A 126 5.02 -8.65 -2.98
CA MET A 126 4.82 -8.40 -1.54
C MET A 126 5.39 -9.51 -0.66
N ILE A 127 5.24 -10.77 -1.06
CA ILE A 127 5.82 -11.91 -0.31
C ILE A 127 7.34 -11.77 -0.25
N ILE A 128 7.96 -11.46 -1.40
CA ILE A 128 9.40 -11.24 -1.49
C ILE A 128 9.80 -10.01 -0.67
N ASN A 129 9.06 -8.91 -0.78
CA ASN A 129 9.38 -7.67 -0.07
C ASN A 129 9.27 -7.84 1.45
N TYR A 130 8.26 -8.54 1.97
CA TYR A 130 8.10 -8.70 3.42
C TYR A 130 9.07 -9.73 4.02
N SER A 131 9.36 -10.81 3.29
CA SER A 131 10.34 -11.82 3.74
C SER A 131 11.76 -11.24 3.78
N LEU A 132 12.19 -10.56 2.72
CA LEU A 132 13.51 -9.93 2.66
C LEU A 132 13.58 -8.61 3.42
N GLY A 133 12.47 -7.87 3.50
CA GLY A 133 12.38 -6.56 4.13
C GLY A 133 12.78 -6.60 5.61
N ALA A 134 12.32 -7.62 6.35
CA ALA A 134 12.71 -7.76 7.76
C ALA A 134 14.23 -7.99 7.93
N VAL A 135 14.82 -8.79 7.02
CA VAL A 135 16.27 -9.06 7.01
C VAL A 135 17.03 -7.79 6.65
N PHE A 136 16.63 -7.07 5.60
CA PHE A 136 17.28 -5.83 5.18
C PHE A 136 17.18 -4.73 6.24
N ILE A 137 16.03 -4.53 6.88
CA ILE A 137 15.88 -3.58 7.98
C ILE A 137 16.83 -3.95 9.13
N SER A 138 16.89 -5.23 9.51
CA SER A 138 17.78 -5.68 10.59
C SER A 138 19.27 -5.49 10.27
N LEU A 139 19.67 -5.83 9.04
CA LEU A 139 21.06 -5.73 8.60
C LEU A 139 21.51 -4.28 8.49
N THR A 140 20.66 -3.41 7.94
CA THR A 140 20.97 -1.97 7.79
C THR A 140 20.99 -1.25 9.14
N ALA A 141 20.12 -1.63 10.08
CA ALA A 141 20.18 -1.17 11.46
C ALA A 141 21.49 -1.61 12.15
N PHE A 142 21.90 -2.86 11.95
CA PHE A 142 23.14 -3.41 12.51
C PHE A 142 24.40 -2.76 11.91
N THR A 143 24.48 -2.62 10.58
CA THR A 143 25.63 -1.95 9.95
C THR A 143 25.72 -0.49 10.36
N SER A 144 24.59 0.18 10.61
CA SER A 144 24.58 1.53 11.15
C SER A 144 25.21 1.64 12.56
N THR A 145 25.15 0.60 13.40
CA THR A 145 25.73 0.64 14.76
C THR A 145 27.20 0.23 14.78
N VAL A 146 27.61 -0.70 13.93
CA VAL A 146 28.99 -1.22 13.89
C VAL A 146 29.95 -0.25 13.19
N VAL A 147 29.47 0.52 12.20
CA VAL A 147 30.36 1.39 11.42
C VAL A 147 30.83 2.61 12.24
N GLY A 148 32.15 2.73 12.38
CA GLY A 148 32.80 3.84 13.09
C GLY A 148 32.74 5.18 12.36
N ASN A 149 32.69 5.16 11.02
CA ASN A 149 32.66 6.36 10.19
C ASN A 149 31.30 7.06 10.22
N PHE A 150 31.27 8.34 10.62
CA PHE A 150 30.03 9.13 10.75
C PHE A 150 29.23 9.20 9.44
N TYR A 151 29.89 9.43 8.31
CA TYR A 151 29.24 9.47 6.99
C TYR A 151 28.53 8.15 6.64
N LYS A 152 29.24 7.02 6.78
CA LYS A 152 28.67 5.69 6.49
C LYS A 152 27.53 5.36 7.46
N ARG A 153 27.63 5.74 8.74
CA ARG A 153 26.56 5.62 9.74
C ARG A 153 25.29 6.36 9.32
N VAL A 154 25.40 7.64 8.97
CA VAL A 154 24.25 8.44 8.52
C VAL A 154 23.60 7.81 7.29
N ARG A 155 24.42 7.38 6.32
CA ARG A 155 23.95 6.70 5.10
C ARG A 155 23.14 5.44 5.40
N TYR A 156 23.65 4.52 6.23
CA TYR A 156 22.93 3.30 6.58
C TYR A 156 21.69 3.57 7.42
N SER A 157 21.73 4.55 8.33
CA SER A 157 20.55 4.95 9.10
C SER A 157 19.43 5.50 8.22
N TYR A 158 19.77 6.30 7.20
CA TYR A 158 18.80 6.80 6.22
C TYR A 158 18.20 5.65 5.40
N MET A 159 19.03 4.69 4.96
CA MET A 159 18.57 3.52 4.21
C MET A 159 17.64 2.61 5.04
N CYS A 160 17.94 2.45 6.33
CA CYS A 160 17.05 1.74 7.26
C CYS A 160 15.70 2.46 7.40
N LEU A 161 15.72 3.78 7.59
CA LEU A 161 14.50 4.58 7.70
C LEU A 161 13.66 4.51 6.41
N SER A 162 14.29 4.58 5.23
CA SER A 162 13.56 4.49 3.97
C SER A 162 12.86 3.14 3.79
N LEU A 163 13.50 2.03 4.17
CA LEU A 163 12.90 0.70 4.11
C LEU A 163 11.70 0.55 5.06
N ILE A 164 11.79 1.15 6.25
CA ILE A 164 10.67 1.16 7.21
C ILE A 164 9.50 1.97 6.65
N VAL A 165 9.77 3.15 6.09
CA VAL A 165 8.73 4.02 5.49
C VAL A 165 8.07 3.32 4.31
N GLU A 166 8.85 2.65 3.46
CA GLU A 166 8.33 1.88 2.33
C GLU A 166 7.38 0.75 2.79
N CYS A 167 7.82 -0.07 3.73
CA CYS A 167 6.98 -1.13 4.32
C CYS A 167 5.70 -0.55 4.95
N PHE A 168 5.83 0.56 5.68
CA PHE A 168 4.71 1.24 6.29
C PHE A 168 3.71 1.74 5.24
N SER A 169 4.18 2.42 4.19
CA SER A 169 3.34 2.95 3.12
C SER A 169 2.54 1.86 2.41
N GLN A 170 3.17 0.72 2.11
CA GLN A 170 2.48 -0.42 1.49
C GLN A 170 1.37 -0.95 2.42
N CYS A 171 1.71 -1.28 3.67
CA CYS A 171 0.73 -1.77 4.64
C CYS A 171 -0.41 -0.77 4.92
N PHE A 172 -0.11 0.53 4.90
CA PHE A 172 -1.11 1.59 5.06
C PHE A 172 -2.08 1.64 3.89
N MET A 173 -1.61 1.52 2.66
CA MET A 173 -2.48 1.48 1.49
C MET A 173 -3.44 0.28 1.52
N GLY A 174 -2.97 -0.88 1.97
CA GLY A 174 -3.81 -2.08 2.11
C GLY A 174 -4.87 -1.92 3.20
N GLN A 175 -4.49 -1.32 4.32
CA GLN A 175 -5.42 -0.97 5.39
C GLN A 175 -6.51 -0.02 4.92
N ILE A 176 -6.15 1.04 4.17
CA ILE A 176 -7.11 2.03 3.67
C ILE A 176 -8.18 1.38 2.78
N ILE A 177 -7.80 0.44 1.90
CA ILE A 177 -8.77 -0.28 1.04
C ILE A 177 -9.74 -1.09 1.90
N SER A 178 -9.21 -1.83 2.88
CA SER A 178 -10.03 -2.62 3.80
C SER A 178 -11.01 -1.73 4.57
N ASP A 179 -10.53 -0.61 5.11
CA ASP A 179 -11.35 0.34 5.88
C ASP A 179 -12.46 0.95 5.01
N HIS A 180 -12.16 1.37 3.78
CA HIS A 180 -13.17 1.87 2.85
C HIS A 180 -14.18 0.80 2.44
N SER A 181 -13.74 -0.45 2.26
CA SER A 181 -14.63 -1.56 1.97
C SER A 181 -15.55 -1.88 3.15
N GLN A 182 -15.08 -1.78 4.38
CA GLN A 182 -15.92 -1.95 5.57
C GLN A 182 -16.93 -0.80 5.69
N ASN A 183 -16.49 0.43 5.41
CA ASN A 183 -17.38 1.60 5.42
C ASN A 183 -18.52 1.50 4.41
N LEU A 184 -18.31 0.83 3.27
CA LEU A 184 -19.38 0.54 2.30
C LEU A 184 -20.54 -0.22 2.95
N THR A 185 -20.25 -1.19 3.81
CA THR A 185 -21.29 -1.92 4.56
C THR A 185 -22.06 -1.00 5.50
N ASN A 186 -21.36 -0.08 6.19
CA ASN A 186 -21.99 0.91 7.05
C ASN A 186 -22.91 1.85 6.26
N SER A 187 -22.52 2.25 5.05
CA SER A 187 -23.35 3.07 4.15
C SER A 187 -24.62 2.36 3.70
N ILE A 188 -24.62 1.03 3.56
CA ILE A 188 -25.85 0.28 3.30
C ILE A 188 -26.77 0.34 4.52
N TYR A 189 -26.22 0.18 5.73
CA TYR A 189 -27.00 0.24 6.97
C TYR A 189 -27.62 1.62 7.23
N SER A 190 -26.90 2.71 6.92
CA SER A 190 -27.38 4.08 7.10
C SER A 190 -28.40 4.52 6.05
N SER A 191 -28.57 3.78 4.96
CA SER A 191 -29.56 4.09 3.93
C SER A 191 -31.01 3.93 4.44
N ASN A 192 -31.94 4.66 3.82
CA ASN A 192 -33.38 4.55 4.11
C ASN A 192 -34.05 3.27 3.55
N TRP A 193 -33.31 2.15 3.51
CA TRP A 193 -33.75 0.85 3.01
C TRP A 193 -35.04 0.28 3.63
N PRO A 194 -35.45 0.61 4.88
CA PRO A 194 -36.73 0.13 5.42
C PRO A 194 -37.96 0.63 4.63
N TYR A 195 -37.84 1.73 3.89
CA TYR A 195 -38.91 2.27 3.03
C TYR A 195 -38.86 1.74 1.59
N ALA A 196 -37.85 0.93 1.26
CA ALA A 196 -37.67 0.38 -0.08
C ALA A 196 -38.76 -0.66 -0.44
N SER A 197 -38.87 -0.96 -1.74
CA SER A 197 -39.71 -2.07 -2.21
C SER A 197 -39.22 -3.42 -1.65
N PRO A 198 -40.09 -4.44 -1.50
CA PRO A 198 -39.68 -5.77 -1.06
C PRO A 198 -38.55 -6.40 -1.91
N GLU A 199 -38.57 -6.16 -3.23
CA GLU A 199 -37.48 -6.57 -4.14
C GLU A 199 -36.16 -5.90 -3.76
N THR A 200 -36.16 -4.57 -3.59
CA THR A 200 -34.97 -3.80 -3.25
C THR A 200 -34.41 -4.19 -1.88
N LYS A 201 -35.28 -4.41 -0.88
CA LYS A 201 -34.88 -4.89 0.46
C LYS A 201 -34.15 -6.22 0.38
N THR A 202 -34.68 -7.15 -0.39
CA THR A 202 -34.06 -8.48 -0.58
C THR A 202 -32.68 -8.34 -1.23
N ILE A 203 -32.55 -7.51 -2.26
CA ILE A 203 -31.27 -7.23 -2.92
C ILE A 203 -30.28 -6.56 -1.96
N MET A 204 -30.72 -5.58 -1.16
CA MET A 204 -29.87 -4.88 -0.19
C MET A 204 -29.36 -5.82 0.91
N LEU A 205 -30.20 -6.72 1.41
CA LEU A 205 -29.79 -7.73 2.40
C LEU A 205 -28.74 -8.69 1.83
N LEU A 206 -28.97 -9.18 0.61
CA LEU A 206 -27.98 -10.03 -0.09
C LEU A 206 -26.67 -9.29 -0.32
N PHE A 207 -26.75 -8.02 -0.70
CA PHE A 207 -25.58 -7.18 -0.94
C PHE A 207 -24.81 -6.90 0.36
N MET A 208 -25.50 -6.57 1.44
CA MET A 208 -24.92 -6.38 2.77
C MET A 208 -24.18 -7.63 3.27
N MET A 209 -24.76 -8.82 3.10
CA MET A 209 -24.06 -10.08 3.42
C MET A 209 -22.79 -10.28 2.59
N ARG A 210 -22.73 -9.74 1.37
CA ARG A 210 -21.52 -9.81 0.53
C ARG A 210 -20.48 -8.78 0.91
N THR A 211 -20.87 -7.54 1.23
CA THR A 211 -19.94 -6.47 1.58
C THR A 211 -19.36 -6.62 2.99
N GLN A 212 -19.98 -7.43 3.85
CA GLN A 212 -19.42 -7.82 5.16
C GLN A 212 -18.05 -8.49 5.07
N LYS A 213 -17.72 -9.11 3.92
CA LYS A 213 -16.35 -9.54 3.64
C LYS A 213 -15.61 -8.36 3.00
N PRO A 214 -14.69 -7.69 3.74
CA PRO A 214 -13.98 -6.55 3.19
C PRO A 214 -13.06 -6.95 2.05
N PHE A 215 -12.78 -6.00 1.16
CA PHE A 215 -11.71 -6.11 0.20
C PHE A 215 -10.37 -6.04 0.93
N GLU A 216 -9.65 -7.14 0.89
CA GLU A 216 -8.33 -7.27 1.49
C GLU A 216 -7.32 -7.65 0.40
N LEU A 217 -6.16 -6.99 0.41
CA LEU A 217 -5.00 -7.38 -0.38
C LEU A 217 -4.25 -8.43 0.44
N THR A 218 -4.32 -9.69 0.00
CA THR A 218 -3.87 -10.87 0.74
C THR A 218 -2.63 -11.54 0.16
N ALA A 219 -2.00 -10.92 -0.84
CA ALA A 219 -0.84 -11.46 -1.54
C ALA A 219 -1.06 -12.92 -1.93
N LYS A 220 -2.12 -13.19 -2.71
CA LYS A 220 -2.55 -14.56 -3.09
C LYS A 220 -2.94 -15.46 -1.90
N GLY A 221 -3.36 -14.86 -0.78
CA GLY A 221 -3.82 -15.55 0.43
C GLY A 221 -2.72 -15.89 1.44
N TYR A 222 -1.47 -15.50 1.23
CA TYR A 222 -0.37 -15.79 2.15
C TYR A 222 -0.29 -14.78 3.30
N ILE A 223 -0.33 -13.48 2.98
CA ILE A 223 -0.11 -12.40 3.95
C ILE A 223 -1.04 -11.24 3.63
N VAL A 224 -1.82 -10.83 4.63
CA VAL A 224 -2.70 -9.65 4.53
C VAL A 224 -1.88 -8.37 4.64
N MET A 225 -2.09 -7.43 3.73
CA MET A 225 -1.47 -6.11 3.76
C MET A 225 -2.24 -5.19 4.70
N ASN A 226 -1.86 -5.26 5.97
CA ASN A 226 -2.44 -4.46 7.03
C ASN A 226 -1.38 -3.99 8.03
N MET A 227 -1.80 -3.14 8.96
CA MET A 227 -0.90 -2.62 9.99
C MET A 227 -0.36 -3.69 10.95
N ASP A 228 -1.10 -4.79 11.14
CA ASP A 228 -0.63 -5.93 11.93
C ASP A 228 0.59 -6.62 11.28
N THR A 229 0.59 -6.76 9.95
CA THR A 229 1.74 -7.29 9.20
C THR A 229 2.95 -6.38 9.32
N PHE A 230 2.76 -5.05 9.21
CA PHE A 230 3.84 -4.08 9.44
C PHE A 230 4.44 -4.23 10.86
N ARG A 231 3.59 -4.34 11.88
CA ARG A 231 4.02 -4.58 13.26
C ARG A 231 4.84 -5.86 13.39
N ARG A 232 4.43 -6.95 12.72
CA ARG A 232 5.16 -8.24 12.72
C ARG A 232 6.53 -8.10 12.06
N ILE A 233 6.63 -7.39 10.94
CA ILE A 233 7.90 -7.12 10.24
C ILE A 233 8.85 -6.34 11.16
N CYS A 234 8.39 -5.25 11.78
CA CYS A 234 9.19 -4.46 12.71
C CYS A 234 9.68 -5.28 13.92
N ARG A 235 8.80 -6.09 14.51
CA ARG A 235 9.15 -6.99 15.61
C ARG A 235 10.23 -8.00 15.20
N THR A 236 10.06 -8.63 14.05
CA THR A 236 11.01 -9.64 13.52
C THR A 236 12.36 -8.98 13.23
N SER A 237 12.35 -7.81 12.59
CA SER A 237 13.57 -7.04 12.30
C SER A 237 14.33 -6.67 13.57
N TYR A 238 13.61 -6.26 14.62
CA TYR A 238 14.21 -5.94 15.92
C TYR A 238 14.81 -7.16 16.63
N GLN A 239 14.11 -8.31 16.57
CA GLN A 239 14.63 -9.57 17.10
C GLN A 239 15.92 -10.01 16.39
N LEU A 240 15.93 -9.94 15.05
CA LEU A 240 17.12 -10.24 14.24
C LEU A 240 18.27 -9.29 14.55
N PHE A 241 17.99 -7.99 14.68
CA PHE A 241 18.98 -6.98 15.06
C PHE A 241 19.62 -7.30 16.43
N ASN A 242 18.81 -7.63 17.44
CA ASN A 242 19.33 -7.99 18.76
C ASN A 242 20.15 -9.28 18.71
N LEU A 243 19.72 -10.28 17.96
CA LEU A 243 20.47 -11.53 17.78
C LEU A 243 21.84 -11.27 17.14
N LEU A 244 21.90 -10.47 16.05
CA LEU A 244 23.16 -10.08 15.42
C LEU A 244 24.06 -9.32 16.40
N ARG A 245 23.48 -8.43 17.22
CA ARG A 245 24.22 -7.69 18.23
C ARG A 245 24.78 -8.59 19.33
N THR A 246 24.05 -9.61 19.76
CA THR A 246 24.53 -10.57 20.76
C THR A 246 25.62 -11.48 20.21
N ILE A 247 25.57 -11.87 18.94
CA ILE A 247 26.62 -12.69 18.31
C ILE A 247 27.91 -11.88 18.07
N TYR A 248 27.78 -10.58 17.81
CA TYR A 248 28.92 -9.70 17.56
C TYR A 248 29.59 -9.18 18.84
N ALA A 249 28.85 -9.11 19.96
CA ALA A 249 29.35 -8.67 21.27
C ALA A 249 30.21 -9.75 21.93
#